data_AF-A0A662SGH9-F1
#
_entry.id   AF-A0A662SGH9-F1
#
_cell.length_a   1.000
_cell.length_b   1.000
_cell.length_c   1.000
_cell.angle_alpha   90.00
_cell.angle_beta   90.00
_cell.angle_gamma   90.00
#
_symmetry.space_group_name_H-M   'P 1'
#
loop_
_entity.id
_entity.type
_entity.pdbx_description
1 polymer ?
#
loop_
_entity_poly.entity_id
_entity_poly.type
_entity_poly.pdbx_seq_one_letter_code
_entity_poly.pdbx_strand_id
1 'polypeptide(L)'
;TKKGRVALISASSTFASWGRAGEARRDMQGRPGLNPLRYDTEIIVDEDTYERLKKMKKELGIEEYLEKKEKNAFKLFGRKFIKGKKIELRTKPNKSDFEGNIRSIKDARRQADWVLFSLHAHEKKKKREIPADFIVEFSRAAIDAGADAIIGHGPHVLRGIEIYKGRPIFYSLGNFIFQNQTVRRQPADLYERYGLGNEATPADLYDARERKKTGGKLRWFTHKPEYWESVLAIFTFEGKKLHEVKLYPLDLGFGKPRYQQGRPKLADEKLSRKILKRLQKLSAPFGTTIEIKNNVGYVKIE
;
A
#
# COMPACT_ATOMS: atom_id res chain seq x y z
N THR A 1 -20.27 -12.87 17.30
CA THR A 1 -20.39 -14.08 18.14
C THR A 1 -21.00 -13.69 19.48
N LYS A 2 -21.30 -14.63 20.39
CA LYS A 2 -21.68 -14.28 21.78
C LYS A 2 -20.61 -13.48 22.53
N LYS A 3 -19.37 -13.45 22.03
CA LYS A 3 -18.21 -12.77 22.62
C LYS A 3 -17.92 -11.38 22.00
N GLY A 4 -18.77 -10.92 21.08
CA GLY A 4 -18.63 -9.61 20.42
C GLY A 4 -18.69 -9.67 18.89
N ARG A 5 -18.69 -8.50 18.27
CA ARG A 5 -18.79 -8.30 16.82
C ARG A 5 -17.62 -7.46 16.30
N VAL A 6 -16.94 -7.95 15.28
CA VAL A 6 -15.89 -7.21 14.57
C VAL A 6 -16.42 -6.86 13.18
N ALA A 7 -16.39 -5.58 12.84
CA ALA A 7 -16.58 -5.12 11.46
C ALA A 7 -15.22 -5.06 10.76
N LEU A 8 -15.17 -5.57 9.54
CA LEU A 8 -14.00 -5.48 8.67
C LEU A 8 -14.40 -4.73 7.40
N ILE A 9 -13.76 -3.60 7.16
CA ILE A 9 -13.91 -2.81 5.94
C ILE A 9 -12.60 -2.86 5.17
N SER A 10 -12.66 -2.98 3.85
CA SER A 10 -11.47 -3.00 3.01
C SER A 10 -11.58 -2.05 1.83
N ALA A 11 -10.48 -1.40 1.46
CA ALA A 11 -10.36 -0.61 0.23
C ALA A 11 -9.02 -0.84 -0.47
N SER A 12 -8.94 -0.49 -1.75
CA SER A 12 -7.68 -0.43 -2.49
C SER A 12 -7.54 0.89 -3.25
N SER A 13 -6.31 1.39 -3.35
CA SER A 13 -5.91 2.49 -4.24
C SER A 13 -5.21 2.01 -5.51
N THR A 14 -4.66 0.78 -5.48
CA THR A 14 -3.92 0.19 -6.59
C THR A 14 -4.75 -0.91 -7.25
N PHE A 15 -5.40 -0.58 -8.37
CA PHE A 15 -6.21 -1.52 -9.15
C PHE A 15 -6.40 -0.97 -10.58
N ALA A 16 -6.74 -1.84 -11.52
CA ALA A 16 -7.08 -1.42 -12.88
C ALA A 16 -8.36 -0.56 -12.87
N SER A 17 -8.45 0.49 -13.68
CA SER A 17 -9.57 1.45 -13.62
C SER A 17 -10.95 0.79 -13.78
N TRP A 18 -11.04 -0.26 -14.59
CA TRP A 18 -12.26 -1.07 -14.79
C TRP A 18 -12.57 -2.05 -13.66
N GLY A 19 -11.71 -2.22 -12.65
CA GLY A 19 -11.95 -3.09 -11.49
C GLY A 19 -12.79 -2.45 -10.38
N ARG A 20 -13.08 -1.14 -10.46
CA ARG A 20 -13.79 -0.35 -9.42
C ARG A 20 -15.25 -0.77 -9.24
N ALA A 21 -15.81 -0.79 -8.04
CA ALA A 21 -17.27 -0.82 -7.89
C ALA A 21 -17.93 0.46 -8.45
N GLY A 22 -19.08 0.32 -9.09
CA GLY A 22 -19.85 1.45 -9.64
C GLY A 22 -21.24 1.54 -9.02
N GLU A 23 -21.66 2.76 -8.68
CA GLU A 23 -23.00 3.02 -8.17
C GLU A 23 -24.08 2.69 -9.21
N ALA A 24 -25.24 2.25 -8.73
CA ALA A 24 -26.42 2.13 -9.57
C ALA A 24 -26.96 3.52 -9.94
N ARG A 25 -27.56 3.61 -11.13
CA ARG A 25 -28.37 4.76 -11.54
C ARG A 25 -29.79 4.29 -11.80
N ARG A 26 -30.72 5.23 -11.98
CA ARG A 26 -32.13 4.92 -12.31
C ARG A 26 -32.28 4.05 -13.57
N ASP A 27 -31.34 4.20 -14.50
CA ASP A 27 -31.32 3.57 -15.83
C ASP A 27 -30.34 2.40 -15.95
N MET A 28 -29.52 2.11 -14.93
CA MET A 28 -28.45 1.11 -15.04
C MET A 28 -28.09 0.51 -13.68
N GLN A 29 -27.98 -0.82 -13.63
CA GLN A 29 -27.52 -1.52 -12.43
C GLN A 29 -26.10 -1.11 -12.05
N GLY A 30 -25.83 -1.13 -10.74
CA GLY A 30 -24.48 -0.89 -10.22
C GLY A 30 -23.51 -1.96 -10.71
N ARG A 31 -22.25 -1.57 -10.90
CA ARG A 31 -21.22 -2.49 -11.38
C ARG A 31 -20.52 -3.14 -10.20
N PRO A 32 -20.47 -4.48 -10.09
CA PRO A 32 -19.70 -5.13 -9.05
C PRO A 32 -18.21 -4.82 -9.24
N GLY A 33 -17.48 -4.73 -8.13
CA GLY A 33 -16.07 -4.43 -8.18
C GLY A 33 -15.50 -4.10 -6.81
N LEU A 34 -14.29 -3.56 -6.83
CA LEU A 34 -13.51 -3.25 -5.65
C LEU A 34 -13.93 -1.90 -5.03
N ASN A 35 -13.99 -1.84 -3.70
CA ASN A 35 -14.18 -0.60 -2.95
C ASN A 35 -12.94 0.31 -3.09
N PRO A 36 -13.05 1.47 -3.77
CA PRO A 36 -11.89 2.28 -4.10
C PRO A 36 -11.49 3.23 -2.97
N LEU A 37 -10.19 3.53 -2.92
CA LEU A 37 -9.64 4.74 -2.33
C LEU A 37 -8.72 5.41 -3.34
N ARG A 38 -9.30 6.02 -4.38
CA ARG A 38 -8.53 6.75 -5.40
C ARG A 38 -7.87 7.98 -4.77
N TYR A 39 -6.93 8.56 -5.51
CA TYR A 39 -6.20 9.73 -5.10
C TYR A 39 -5.84 10.59 -6.32
N ASP A 40 -5.67 11.89 -6.08
CA ASP A 40 -5.13 12.84 -7.04
C ASP A 40 -3.64 13.04 -6.77
N THR A 41 -2.87 13.29 -7.82
CA THR A 41 -1.42 13.59 -7.73
C THR A 41 -1.16 15.04 -8.11
N GLU A 42 -0.52 15.76 -7.21
CA GLU A 42 -0.05 17.13 -7.38
C GLU A 42 1.48 17.12 -7.42
N ILE A 43 2.07 17.70 -8.46
CA ILE A 43 3.52 17.88 -8.59
C ILE A 43 3.81 19.37 -8.46
N ILE A 44 4.48 19.73 -7.38
CA ILE A 44 4.99 21.08 -7.19
C ILE A 44 6.30 21.17 -7.95
N VAL A 45 6.49 22.26 -8.71
CA VAL A 45 7.69 22.51 -9.51
C VAL A 45 8.15 23.95 -9.33
N ASP A 46 9.45 24.20 -9.47
CA ASP A 46 10.00 25.56 -9.55
C ASP A 46 9.54 26.30 -10.81
N GLU A 47 9.78 27.61 -10.82
CA GLU A 47 9.39 28.54 -11.88
C GLU A 47 9.85 28.09 -13.27
N ASP A 48 11.15 27.81 -13.42
CA ASP A 48 11.75 27.45 -14.72
C ASP A 48 11.15 26.14 -15.24
N THR A 49 11.03 25.14 -14.37
CA THR A 49 10.41 23.86 -14.71
C THR A 49 8.94 24.03 -15.08
N TYR A 50 8.20 24.87 -14.36
CA TYR A 50 6.78 25.16 -14.64
C TYR A 50 6.59 25.73 -16.05
N GLU A 51 7.35 26.76 -16.41
CA GLU A 51 7.24 27.40 -17.72
C GLU A 51 7.70 26.48 -18.86
N ARG A 52 8.75 25.67 -18.66
CA ARG A 52 9.18 24.64 -19.64
C ARG A 52 8.11 23.60 -19.91
N LEU A 53 7.49 23.06 -18.86
CA LEU A 53 6.43 22.06 -18.99
C LEU A 53 5.19 22.65 -19.65
N LYS A 54 4.86 23.91 -19.34
CA LYS A 54 3.75 24.63 -19.96
C LYS A 54 4.01 24.91 -21.45
N LYS A 55 5.23 25.29 -21.81
CA LYS A 55 5.66 25.44 -23.21
C LYS A 55 5.54 24.10 -23.97
N MET A 56 6.06 23.02 -23.39
CA MET A 56 5.93 21.67 -23.96
C MET A 56 4.47 21.25 -24.14
N LYS A 57 3.60 21.51 -23.16
CA LYS A 57 2.15 21.25 -23.27
C LYS A 57 1.55 21.94 -24.49
N LYS A 58 1.93 23.20 -24.74
CA LYS A 58 1.49 23.99 -25.90
C LYS A 58 2.03 23.45 -27.21
N GLU A 59 3.31 23.11 -27.28
CA GLU A 59 3.94 22.54 -28.47
C GLU A 59 3.37 21.17 -28.85
N LEU A 60 2.98 20.37 -27.85
CA LEU A 60 2.29 19.09 -28.04
C LEU A 60 0.81 19.26 -28.46
N GLY A 61 0.28 20.48 -28.55
CA GLY A 61 -1.12 20.73 -28.90
C GLY A 61 -2.12 20.17 -27.88
N ILE A 62 -1.72 19.99 -26.61
CA ILE A 62 -2.61 19.48 -25.57
C ILE A 62 -3.50 20.63 -25.09
N GLU A 63 -4.64 20.79 -25.76
CA GLU A 63 -5.62 21.85 -25.50
C GLU A 63 -6.43 21.61 -24.21
N GLU A 64 -6.74 22.71 -23.51
CA GLU A 64 -7.53 22.75 -22.27
C GLU A 64 -9.03 22.86 -22.57
N TYR A 65 -9.62 21.93 -23.33
CA TYR A 65 -11.02 22.07 -23.75
C TYR A 65 -12.03 22.08 -22.59
N LEU A 66 -11.63 21.69 -21.37
CA LEU A 66 -12.51 21.55 -20.20
C LEU A 66 -11.90 21.99 -18.86
N GLU A 67 -10.71 22.62 -18.84
CA GLU A 67 -10.05 22.96 -17.57
C GLU A 67 -10.40 24.37 -17.09
N LYS A 68 -10.85 24.51 -15.83
CA LYS A 68 -10.88 25.81 -15.17
C LYS A 68 -9.45 26.37 -15.15
N LYS A 69 -9.23 27.54 -15.74
CA LYS A 69 -7.94 28.24 -15.67
C LYS A 69 -7.59 28.53 -14.22
N GLU A 70 -6.62 27.80 -13.69
CA GLU A 70 -6.00 28.08 -12.40
C GLU A 70 -4.74 28.91 -12.62
N LYS A 71 -4.59 30.04 -11.91
CA LYS A 71 -3.50 31.00 -12.14
C LYS A 71 -2.10 30.40 -12.01
N ASN A 72 -1.93 29.41 -11.13
CA ASN A 72 -0.64 28.82 -10.76
C ASN A 72 -0.61 27.29 -10.92
N ALA A 73 -1.53 26.72 -11.71
CA ALA A 73 -1.56 25.29 -11.96
C ALA A 73 -2.10 24.95 -13.35
N PHE A 74 -1.65 23.83 -13.88
CA PHE A 74 -2.20 23.22 -15.10
C PHE A 74 -2.15 21.70 -14.99
N LYS A 75 -2.94 20.97 -15.79
CA LYS A 75 -2.75 19.53 -15.92
C LYS A 75 -1.98 19.15 -17.16
N LEU A 76 -1.21 18.07 -17.03
CA LEU A 76 -0.47 17.43 -18.10
C LEU A 76 -0.37 15.92 -17.79
N PHE A 77 -0.70 15.07 -18.77
CA PHE A 77 -0.72 13.61 -18.64
C PHE A 77 -1.50 13.10 -17.41
N GLY A 78 -2.64 13.72 -17.12
CA GLY A 78 -3.51 13.36 -15.98
C GLY A 78 -2.96 13.74 -14.60
N ARG A 79 -1.88 14.53 -14.53
CA ARG A 79 -1.31 15.04 -13.27
C ARG A 79 -1.42 16.55 -13.20
N LYS A 80 -1.63 17.08 -11.99
CA LYS A 80 -1.69 18.51 -11.73
C LYS A 80 -0.29 19.04 -11.39
N PHE A 81 0.19 20.01 -12.13
CA PHE A 81 1.44 20.72 -11.87
C PHE A 81 1.14 22.06 -11.21
N ILE A 82 1.82 22.38 -10.12
CA ILE A 82 1.60 23.59 -9.32
C ILE A 82 2.91 24.34 -9.19
N LYS A 83 2.90 25.65 -9.44
CA LYS A 83 4.08 26.50 -9.27
C LYS A 83 4.43 26.65 -7.78
N GLY A 84 5.69 26.42 -7.41
CA GLY A 84 6.15 26.50 -6.04
C GLY A 84 7.67 26.64 -5.93
N LYS A 85 8.21 26.54 -4.71
CA LYS A 85 9.65 26.79 -4.45
C LYS A 85 10.53 25.54 -4.58
N LYS A 86 9.95 24.34 -4.52
CA LYS A 86 10.69 23.07 -4.46
C LYS A 86 9.92 21.96 -5.13
N ILE A 87 10.64 21.14 -5.90
CA ILE A 87 10.06 19.97 -6.54
C ILE A 87 9.58 18.96 -5.50
N GLU A 88 8.29 18.69 -5.49
CA GLU A 88 7.65 17.77 -4.55
C GLU A 88 6.48 17.05 -5.21
N LEU A 89 6.29 15.77 -4.88
CA LEU A 89 5.10 15.02 -5.23
C LEU A 89 4.21 14.92 -3.98
N ARG A 90 2.97 15.39 -4.11
CA ARG A 90 1.92 15.28 -3.10
C ARG A 90 0.75 14.50 -3.66
N THR A 91 0.03 13.83 -2.78
CA THR A 91 -1.16 13.07 -3.14
C THR A 91 -2.29 13.41 -2.20
N LYS A 92 -3.51 13.52 -2.72
CA LYS A 92 -4.72 13.77 -1.91
C LYS A 92 -5.74 12.69 -2.16
N PRO A 93 -6.48 12.22 -1.14
CA PRO A 93 -7.50 11.21 -1.36
C PRO A 93 -8.62 11.80 -2.24
N ASN A 94 -9.19 10.98 -3.11
CA ASN A 94 -10.36 11.37 -3.88
C ASN A 94 -11.53 11.62 -2.91
N LYS A 95 -12.15 12.79 -3.00
CA LYS A 95 -13.18 13.24 -2.05
C LYS A 95 -14.34 12.24 -1.90
N SER A 96 -14.89 11.75 -3.01
CA SER A 96 -16.05 10.84 -2.97
C SER A 96 -15.70 9.50 -2.33
N ASP A 97 -14.54 8.94 -2.67
CA ASP A 97 -14.07 7.67 -2.12
C ASP A 97 -13.74 7.82 -0.62
N PHE A 98 -13.09 8.92 -0.25
CA PHE A 98 -12.80 9.27 1.14
C PHE A 98 -14.09 9.33 1.98
N GLU A 99 -15.05 10.15 1.55
CA GLU A 99 -16.31 10.33 2.28
C GLU A 99 -17.12 9.03 2.34
N GLY A 100 -17.14 8.24 1.26
CA GLY A 100 -17.80 6.93 1.23
C GLY A 100 -17.24 5.97 2.27
N ASN A 101 -15.92 5.81 2.32
CA ASN A 101 -15.27 4.95 3.30
C ASN A 101 -15.46 5.46 4.74
N ILE A 102 -15.38 6.79 4.97
CA ILE A 102 -15.63 7.38 6.28
C ILE A 102 -17.08 7.14 6.75
N ARG A 103 -18.06 7.23 5.85
CA ARG A 103 -19.46 6.88 6.17
C ARG A 103 -19.58 5.41 6.59
N SER A 104 -18.97 4.48 5.84
CA SER A 104 -18.99 3.05 6.18
C SER A 104 -18.34 2.76 7.54
N ILE A 105 -17.26 3.45 7.88
CA ILE A 105 -16.61 3.31 9.20
C ILE A 105 -17.53 3.82 10.32
N LYS A 106 -18.13 5.00 10.14
CA LYS A 106 -19.07 5.57 11.12
C LYS A 106 -20.31 4.69 11.32
N ASP A 107 -20.74 3.99 10.27
CA ASP A 107 -21.82 3.00 10.36
C ASP A 107 -21.41 1.75 11.11
N ALA A 108 -20.28 1.14 10.73
CA ALA A 108 -19.72 -0.01 11.40
C ALA A 108 -19.48 0.25 12.90
N ARG A 109 -18.99 1.44 13.27
CA ARG A 109 -18.74 1.83 14.67
C ARG A 109 -20.02 1.81 15.54
N ARG A 110 -21.19 2.08 14.94
CA ARG A 110 -22.50 2.00 15.63
C ARG A 110 -23.03 0.58 15.74
N GLN A 111 -22.49 -0.34 14.93
CA GLN A 111 -23.01 -1.69 14.79
C GLN A 111 -22.07 -2.77 15.34
N ALA A 112 -20.80 -2.45 15.63
CA ALA A 112 -19.78 -3.43 16.02
C ALA A 112 -18.99 -3.00 17.26
N ASP A 113 -18.43 -3.99 17.95
CA ASP A 113 -17.52 -3.75 19.06
C ASP A 113 -16.20 -3.20 18.57
N TRP A 114 -15.62 -3.81 17.54
CA TRP A 114 -14.37 -3.33 16.93
C TRP A 114 -14.54 -3.15 15.43
N VAL A 115 -13.89 -2.14 14.88
CA VAL A 115 -13.89 -1.80 13.46
C VAL A 115 -12.44 -1.85 12.95
N LEU A 116 -12.15 -2.81 12.08
CA LEU A 116 -10.86 -2.95 11.44
C LEU A 116 -10.95 -2.45 10.01
N PHE A 117 -9.97 -1.65 9.58
CA PHE A 117 -9.87 -1.23 8.18
C PHE A 117 -8.63 -1.83 7.52
N SER A 118 -8.81 -2.57 6.45
CA SER A 118 -7.74 -3.14 5.62
C SER A 118 -7.53 -2.28 4.38
N LEU A 119 -6.29 -1.82 4.15
CA LEU A 119 -5.96 -0.95 3.02
C LEU A 119 -4.88 -1.58 2.14
N HIS A 120 -5.24 -1.88 0.89
CA HIS A 120 -4.30 -2.28 -0.14
C HIS A 120 -3.80 -1.06 -0.93
N ALA A 121 -2.53 -0.65 -0.73
CA ALA A 121 -2.00 0.57 -1.37
C ALA A 121 -0.50 0.48 -1.67
N HIS A 122 -0.11 0.57 -2.95
CA HIS A 122 1.29 0.51 -3.39
C HIS A 122 1.97 1.88 -3.40
N GLU A 123 1.19 2.96 -3.34
CA GLU A 123 1.65 4.33 -3.55
C GLU A 123 2.64 4.75 -2.49
N LYS A 124 3.65 5.53 -2.91
CA LYS A 124 4.84 5.85 -2.12
C LYS A 124 5.31 7.27 -2.38
N LYS A 125 6.11 7.81 -1.47
CA LYS A 125 6.98 8.96 -1.75
C LYS A 125 8.26 8.51 -2.48
N LYS A 126 9.38 9.21 -2.25
CA LYS A 126 10.68 8.91 -2.86
C LYS A 126 11.09 7.44 -2.67
N LYS A 127 10.93 6.90 -1.46
CA LYS A 127 11.24 5.50 -1.10
C LYS A 127 9.96 4.68 -0.95
N ARG A 128 9.99 3.39 -1.33
CA ARG A 128 8.83 2.47 -1.29
C ARG A 128 8.30 2.24 0.13
N GLU A 129 9.17 2.33 1.12
CA GLU A 129 8.86 2.20 2.54
C GLU A 129 8.17 3.44 3.13
N ILE A 130 8.13 4.56 2.39
CA ILE A 130 7.47 5.78 2.82
C ILE A 130 6.10 5.86 2.12
N PRO A 131 4.98 5.76 2.85
CA PRO A 131 3.65 5.84 2.26
C PRO A 131 3.40 7.21 1.61
N ALA A 132 2.53 7.23 0.60
CA ALA A 132 2.04 8.47 0.01
C ALA A 132 1.17 9.27 1.01
N ASP A 133 1.05 10.59 0.81
CA ASP A 133 0.37 11.48 1.74
C ASP A 133 -1.09 11.08 1.99
N PHE A 134 -1.83 10.70 0.93
CA PHE A 134 -3.25 10.36 1.06
C PHE A 134 -3.46 9.10 1.92
N ILE A 135 -2.48 8.19 1.98
CA ILE A 135 -2.54 6.98 2.81
C ILE A 135 -2.49 7.38 4.28
N VAL A 136 -1.58 8.29 4.64
CA VAL A 136 -1.43 8.82 6.00
C VAL A 136 -2.67 9.62 6.40
N GLU A 137 -3.10 10.53 5.53
CA GLU A 137 -4.30 11.37 5.73
C GLU A 137 -5.55 10.51 5.95
N PHE A 138 -5.82 9.56 5.06
CA PHE A 138 -6.98 8.68 5.18
C PHE A 138 -6.89 7.76 6.40
N SER A 139 -5.72 7.20 6.72
CA SER A 139 -5.57 6.28 7.86
C SER A 139 -5.89 6.97 9.19
N ARG A 140 -5.42 8.21 9.38
CA ARG A 140 -5.76 9.01 10.57
C ARG A 140 -7.24 9.38 10.60
N ALA A 141 -7.80 9.81 9.47
CA ALA A 141 -9.23 10.12 9.37
C ALA A 141 -10.14 8.90 9.61
N ALA A 142 -9.70 7.71 9.21
CA ALA A 142 -10.41 6.46 9.46
C ALA A 142 -10.45 6.14 10.97
N ILE A 143 -9.34 6.33 11.70
CA ILE A 143 -9.33 6.24 13.16
C ILE A 143 -10.26 7.30 13.78
N ASP A 144 -10.21 8.55 13.32
CA ASP A 144 -11.10 9.62 13.77
C ASP A 144 -12.59 9.30 13.56
N ALA A 145 -12.91 8.57 12.49
CA ALA A 145 -14.25 8.12 12.18
C ALA A 145 -14.72 6.92 13.02
N GLY A 146 -13.84 6.29 13.78
CA GLY A 146 -14.16 5.19 14.69
C GLY A 146 -13.56 3.84 14.31
N ALA A 147 -12.58 3.78 13.40
CA ALA A 147 -11.78 2.57 13.23
C ALA A 147 -10.90 2.32 14.47
N ASP A 148 -10.85 1.07 14.91
CA ASP A 148 -10.02 0.63 16.04
C ASP A 148 -8.60 0.26 15.60
N ALA A 149 -8.38 -0.08 14.32
CA ALA A 149 -7.05 -0.30 13.74
C ALA A 149 -7.05 -0.17 12.21
N ILE A 150 -5.90 0.24 11.64
CA ILE A 150 -5.66 0.25 10.18
C ILE A 150 -4.57 -0.78 9.84
N ILE A 151 -4.89 -1.67 8.90
CA ILE A 151 -4.05 -2.79 8.47
C ILE A 151 -3.68 -2.58 7.00
N GLY A 152 -2.54 -1.93 6.76
CA GLY A 152 -1.99 -1.68 5.44
C GLY A 152 -1.24 -2.87 4.87
N HIS A 153 -1.33 -3.05 3.56
CA HIS A 153 -0.54 -3.99 2.76
C HIS A 153 -0.51 -3.55 1.28
N GLY A 154 0.13 -4.33 0.41
CA GLY A 154 0.30 -4.01 -1.01
C GLY A 154 1.73 -3.70 -1.44
N PRO A 155 2.51 -2.81 -0.79
CA PRO A 155 3.83 -2.41 -1.30
C PRO A 155 4.89 -3.52 -1.20
N HIS A 156 4.52 -4.70 -0.70
CA HIS A 156 5.32 -5.91 -0.51
C HIS A 156 6.54 -5.73 0.41
N VAL A 157 6.64 -4.62 1.12
CA VAL A 157 7.69 -4.32 2.09
C VAL A 157 7.06 -3.77 3.35
N LEU A 158 7.76 -3.89 4.48
CA LEU A 158 7.37 -3.24 5.72
C LEU A 158 7.39 -1.71 5.58
N ARG A 159 6.41 -1.04 6.19
CA ARG A 159 6.38 0.42 6.39
C ARG A 159 6.26 0.72 7.88
N GLY A 160 6.36 2.01 8.23
CA GLY A 160 6.25 2.46 9.62
C GLY A 160 4.93 2.05 10.27
N ILE A 161 4.96 2.03 11.60
CA ILE A 161 3.80 1.88 12.46
C ILE A 161 3.56 3.22 13.15
N GLU A 162 2.30 3.58 13.33
CA GLU A 162 1.88 4.76 14.08
C GLU A 162 0.87 4.34 15.14
N ILE A 163 1.03 4.82 16.38
CA ILE A 163 -0.03 4.82 17.38
C ILE A 163 -0.71 6.19 17.33
N TYR A 164 -1.88 6.26 16.67
CA TYR A 164 -2.65 7.49 16.52
C TYR A 164 -3.87 7.45 17.43
N LYS A 165 -3.98 8.37 18.39
CA LYS A 165 -5.07 8.43 19.38
C LYS A 165 -5.30 7.09 20.09
N GLY A 166 -4.20 6.44 20.49
CA GLY A 166 -4.23 5.13 21.16
C GLY A 166 -4.62 3.95 20.26
N ARG A 167 -4.65 4.13 18.92
CA ARG A 167 -5.00 3.08 17.96
C ARG A 167 -3.84 2.78 17.00
N PRO A 168 -3.61 1.51 16.64
CA PRO A 168 -2.49 1.17 15.76
C PRO A 168 -2.84 1.36 14.29
N ILE A 169 -1.93 2.00 13.57
CA ILE A 169 -1.91 2.11 12.11
C ILE A 169 -0.65 1.40 11.61
N PHE A 170 -0.83 0.27 10.93
CA PHE A 170 0.25 -0.44 10.25
C PHE A 170 0.28 0.00 8.79
N TYR A 171 1.20 0.87 8.37
CA TYR A 171 1.21 1.37 6.98
C TYR A 171 1.56 0.31 5.93
N SER A 172 2.18 -0.80 6.36
CA SER A 172 2.33 -2.04 5.60
C SER A 172 2.94 -3.11 6.50
N LEU A 173 2.29 -4.27 6.62
CA LEU A 173 2.85 -5.45 7.30
C LEU A 173 3.79 -6.29 6.42
N GLY A 174 3.99 -5.91 5.15
CA GLY A 174 4.74 -6.73 4.20
C GLY A 174 3.91 -7.91 3.68
N ASN A 175 4.59 -8.98 3.23
CA ASN A 175 3.91 -10.17 2.75
C ASN A 175 3.73 -11.19 3.89
N PHE A 176 2.55 -11.80 4.03
CA PHE A 176 2.38 -12.91 4.99
C PHE A 176 2.65 -14.27 4.33
N ILE A 177 2.08 -14.49 3.15
CA ILE A 177 2.38 -15.62 2.26
C ILE A 177 2.83 -15.04 0.93
N PHE A 178 3.95 -15.52 0.39
CA PHE A 178 4.55 -14.96 -0.83
C PHE A 178 5.05 -16.04 -1.80
N GLN A 179 4.09 -16.79 -2.34
CA GLN A 179 4.32 -17.95 -3.21
C GLN A 179 4.20 -17.60 -4.70
N ASN A 180 4.87 -16.53 -5.14
CA ASN A 180 4.73 -16.01 -6.52
C ASN A 180 5.42 -16.90 -7.60
N GLN A 181 6.18 -17.90 -7.18
CA GLN A 181 6.93 -18.80 -8.08
C GLN A 181 6.51 -20.28 -7.95
N THR A 182 5.40 -20.55 -7.28
CA THR A 182 4.89 -21.92 -7.07
C THR A 182 3.42 -22.07 -7.47
N VAL A 183 2.84 -21.07 -8.14
CA VAL A 183 1.48 -21.14 -8.69
C VAL A 183 1.48 -22.11 -9.88
N ARG A 184 0.60 -23.12 -9.83
CA ARG A 184 0.54 -24.19 -10.84
C ARG A 184 -0.04 -23.77 -12.18
N ARG A 185 -0.88 -22.74 -12.20
CA ARG A 185 -1.59 -22.26 -13.39
C ARG A 185 -1.40 -20.76 -13.50
N GLN A 186 -1.00 -20.32 -14.68
CA GLN A 186 -0.79 -18.92 -15.01
C GLN A 186 -1.55 -18.63 -16.30
N PRO A 187 -2.03 -17.40 -16.50
CA PRO A 187 -2.79 -17.06 -17.70
C PRO A 187 -1.86 -16.93 -18.92
N ALA A 188 -2.36 -17.21 -20.12
CA ALA A 188 -1.57 -17.29 -21.36
C ALA A 188 -0.83 -15.98 -21.69
N ASP A 189 -1.47 -14.83 -21.45
CA ASP A 189 -0.90 -13.48 -21.63
C ASP A 189 0.40 -13.28 -20.84
N LEU A 190 0.55 -13.99 -19.72
CA LEU A 190 1.77 -13.96 -18.94
C LEU A 190 2.91 -14.73 -19.61
N TYR A 191 2.64 -15.86 -20.27
CA TYR A 191 3.64 -16.60 -21.05
C TYR A 191 4.08 -15.81 -22.27
N GLU A 192 3.12 -15.24 -23.00
CA GLU A 192 3.36 -14.37 -24.16
C GLU A 192 4.26 -13.19 -23.79
N ARG A 193 4.03 -12.56 -22.63
CA ARG A 193 4.87 -11.46 -22.11
C ARG A 193 6.35 -11.83 -21.98
N TYR A 194 6.64 -13.11 -21.73
CA TYR A 194 8.01 -13.63 -21.62
C TYR A 194 8.46 -14.37 -22.88
N GLY A 195 7.72 -14.28 -23.99
CA GLY A 195 8.05 -14.90 -25.27
C GLY A 195 7.97 -16.43 -25.25
N LEU A 196 7.13 -16.98 -24.39
CA LEU A 196 6.93 -18.43 -24.24
C LEU A 196 5.70 -18.88 -25.01
N GLY A 197 5.82 -20.00 -25.73
CA GLY A 197 4.72 -20.62 -26.47
C GLY A 197 3.82 -21.50 -25.60
N ASN A 198 2.79 -22.09 -26.21
CA ASN A 198 1.75 -22.86 -25.51
C ASN A 198 2.25 -24.15 -24.83
N GLU A 199 3.38 -24.69 -25.27
CA GLU A 199 4.02 -25.86 -24.67
C GLU A 199 4.85 -25.53 -23.42
N ALA A 200 5.04 -24.24 -23.11
CA ALA A 200 5.84 -23.81 -21.98
C ALA A 200 5.15 -24.12 -20.65
N THR A 201 5.92 -24.70 -19.72
CA THR A 201 5.44 -25.02 -18.38
C THR A 201 5.52 -23.79 -17.45
N PRO A 202 4.80 -23.79 -16.32
CA PRO A 202 5.00 -22.77 -15.29
C PRO A 202 6.46 -22.63 -14.83
N ALA A 203 7.24 -23.72 -14.84
CA ALA A 203 8.66 -23.68 -14.49
C ALA A 203 9.45 -22.84 -15.50
N ASP A 204 9.23 -23.04 -16.80
CA ASP A 204 9.84 -22.26 -17.88
C ASP A 204 9.51 -20.77 -17.74
N LEU A 205 8.27 -20.45 -17.38
CA LEU A 205 7.85 -19.08 -17.09
C LEU A 205 8.59 -18.46 -15.91
N TYR A 206 8.77 -19.20 -14.81
CA TYR A 206 9.52 -18.69 -13.66
C TYR A 206 11.01 -18.52 -13.97
N ASP A 207 11.59 -19.41 -14.76
CA ASP A 207 12.97 -19.28 -15.26
C ASP A 207 13.10 -18.03 -16.14
N ALA A 208 12.17 -17.82 -17.07
CA ALA A 208 12.15 -16.66 -17.96
C ALA A 208 11.97 -15.33 -17.20
N ARG A 209 11.24 -15.34 -16.08
CA ARG A 209 11.12 -14.20 -15.15
C ARG A 209 12.43 -13.85 -14.44
N GLU A 210 13.30 -14.83 -14.21
CA GLU A 210 14.61 -14.67 -13.55
C GLU A 210 15.72 -14.30 -14.53
N ARG A 211 15.58 -14.65 -15.83
CA ARG A 211 16.52 -14.26 -16.88
C ARG A 211 16.62 -12.74 -16.96
N LYS A 212 17.86 -12.22 -16.94
CA LYS A 212 18.10 -10.83 -17.35
C LYS A 212 17.65 -10.71 -18.81
N LYS A 213 16.75 -9.77 -19.12
CA LYS A 213 16.59 -9.36 -20.52
C LYS A 213 17.99 -9.02 -21.04
N THR A 214 18.40 -9.63 -22.14
CA THR A 214 19.68 -9.33 -22.82
C THR A 214 19.80 -7.81 -22.97
N GLY A 215 20.84 -7.22 -22.37
CA GLY A 215 21.08 -5.76 -22.35
C GLY A 215 20.39 -4.94 -21.25
N GLY A 216 19.57 -5.54 -20.37
CA GLY A 216 18.80 -4.82 -19.34
C GLY A 216 19.16 -5.15 -17.88
N LYS A 217 19.26 -4.12 -17.02
CA LYS A 217 19.39 -4.23 -15.55
C LYS A 217 18.08 -4.56 -14.81
N LEU A 218 17.01 -4.99 -15.48
CA LEU A 218 15.71 -5.17 -14.82
C LEU A 218 15.63 -6.55 -14.16
N ARG A 219 16.02 -6.61 -12.88
CA ARG A 219 15.72 -7.74 -12.00
C ARG A 219 14.32 -7.58 -11.41
N TRP A 220 13.57 -8.68 -11.33
CA TRP A 220 12.29 -8.70 -10.62
C TRP A 220 12.46 -8.27 -9.17
N PHE A 221 11.42 -7.67 -8.56
CA PHE A 221 11.56 -7.06 -7.23
C PHE A 221 11.92 -8.08 -6.14
N THR A 222 11.60 -9.36 -6.35
CA THR A 222 11.92 -10.48 -5.45
C THR A 222 13.42 -10.71 -5.25
N HIS A 223 14.30 -10.06 -6.02
CA HIS A 223 15.75 -10.12 -5.80
C HIS A 223 16.26 -9.27 -4.64
N LYS A 224 15.39 -8.56 -3.92
CA LYS A 224 15.79 -7.84 -2.69
C LYS A 224 15.28 -8.55 -1.45
N PRO A 225 16.10 -8.67 -0.38
CA PRO A 225 15.72 -9.35 0.85
C PRO A 225 14.49 -8.70 1.51
N GLU A 226 14.32 -7.39 1.34
CA GLU A 226 13.22 -6.63 1.95
C GLU A 226 11.81 -7.13 1.61
N TYR A 227 11.63 -7.86 0.50
CA TYR A 227 10.33 -8.43 0.10
C TYR A 227 10.01 -9.77 0.77
N TRP A 228 11.01 -10.37 1.38
CA TRP A 228 10.95 -11.66 2.08
C TRP A 228 10.99 -11.49 3.60
N GLU A 229 11.08 -10.25 4.06
CA GLU A 229 11.04 -9.84 5.46
C GLU A 229 9.63 -9.35 5.79
N SER A 230 9.06 -9.84 6.89
CA SER A 230 7.70 -9.49 7.29
C SER A 230 7.56 -9.54 8.81
N VAL A 231 6.36 -9.26 9.31
CA VAL A 231 6.04 -9.34 10.73
C VAL A 231 4.61 -9.86 10.92
N LEU A 232 4.43 -10.77 11.86
CA LEU A 232 3.13 -11.05 12.43
C LEU A 232 2.88 -10.06 13.58
N ALA A 233 1.94 -9.15 13.36
CA ALA A 233 1.49 -8.21 14.38
C ALA A 233 0.34 -8.83 15.18
N ILE A 234 0.49 -8.90 16.50
CA ILE A 234 -0.55 -9.30 17.43
C ILE A 234 -0.85 -8.08 18.29
N PHE A 235 -2.09 -7.60 18.28
CA PHE A 235 -2.52 -6.50 19.12
C PHE A 235 -3.78 -6.88 19.88
N THR A 236 -3.86 -6.44 21.14
CA THR A 236 -4.94 -6.80 22.05
C THR A 236 -5.62 -5.54 22.58
N PHE A 237 -6.92 -5.66 22.82
CA PHE A 237 -7.73 -4.62 23.45
C PHE A 237 -8.27 -5.13 24.78
N GLU A 238 -8.19 -4.29 25.80
CA GLU A 238 -8.93 -4.46 27.05
C GLU A 238 -10.11 -3.47 27.02
N GLY A 239 -11.33 -4.01 26.87
CA GLY A 239 -12.49 -3.20 26.50
C GLY A 239 -12.26 -2.50 25.15
N LYS A 240 -12.20 -1.16 25.16
CA LYS A 240 -11.90 -0.33 23.98
C LYS A 240 -10.50 0.26 23.97
N LYS A 241 -9.70 0.02 25.00
CA LYS A 241 -8.34 0.56 25.10
C LYS A 241 -7.35 -0.44 24.49
N LEU A 242 -6.46 0.04 23.64
CA LEU A 242 -5.36 -0.77 23.13
C LEU A 242 -4.44 -1.09 24.30
N HIS A 243 -4.23 -2.38 24.55
CA HIS A 243 -3.46 -2.86 25.69
C HIS A 243 -2.03 -3.22 25.28
N GLU A 244 -1.86 -3.96 24.19
CA GLU A 244 -0.54 -4.42 23.75
C GLU A 244 -0.46 -4.51 22.22
N VAL A 245 0.74 -4.28 21.67
CA VAL A 245 1.10 -4.61 20.29
C VAL A 245 2.46 -5.30 20.25
N LYS A 246 2.44 -6.59 19.91
CA LYS A 246 3.62 -7.45 19.71
C LYS A 246 3.89 -7.67 18.22
N LEU A 247 5.17 -7.72 17.88
CA LEU A 247 5.69 -7.85 16.54
C LEU A 247 6.63 -9.06 16.47
N TYR A 248 6.19 -10.12 15.78
CA TYR A 248 6.98 -11.34 15.57
C TYR A 248 7.58 -11.34 14.17
N PRO A 249 8.90 -11.15 14.03
CA PRO A 249 9.54 -11.08 12.71
C PRO A 249 9.44 -12.41 11.96
N LEU A 250 9.23 -12.33 10.65
CA LEU A 250 9.06 -13.48 9.77
C LEU A 250 10.13 -13.52 8.66
N ASP A 251 10.67 -14.71 8.40
CA ASP A 251 11.46 -15.07 7.22
C ASP A 251 10.58 -15.78 6.19
N LEU A 252 10.54 -15.27 4.97
CA LEU A 252 9.87 -15.90 3.83
C LEU A 252 10.84 -16.70 2.93
N GLY A 253 12.11 -16.83 3.34
CA GLY A 253 13.07 -17.72 2.70
C GLY A 253 13.88 -17.09 1.57
N PHE A 254 14.30 -15.83 1.71
CA PHE A 254 15.13 -15.18 0.69
C PHE A 254 16.36 -16.02 0.33
N GLY A 255 16.58 -16.24 -0.96
CA GLY A 255 17.70 -17.04 -1.46
C GLY A 255 17.54 -18.56 -1.35
N LYS A 256 16.47 -19.07 -0.71
CA LYS A 256 16.16 -20.50 -0.71
C LYS A 256 15.59 -20.95 -2.06
N PRO A 257 15.61 -22.26 -2.39
CA PRO A 257 14.96 -22.77 -3.59
C PRO A 257 13.46 -22.42 -3.65
N ARG A 258 12.89 -22.29 -4.86
CA ARG A 258 11.49 -21.88 -5.10
C ARG A 258 10.47 -22.65 -4.25
N TYR A 259 10.65 -23.96 -4.09
CA TYR A 259 9.73 -24.81 -3.33
C TYR A 259 9.79 -24.60 -1.79
N GLN A 260 10.80 -23.87 -1.29
CA GLN A 260 10.94 -23.52 0.13
C GLN A 260 10.63 -22.05 0.42
N GLN A 261 10.40 -21.24 -0.62
CA GLN A 261 10.13 -19.82 -0.55
C GLN A 261 8.66 -19.51 -0.28
N GLY A 262 8.40 -18.38 0.38
CA GLY A 262 7.07 -17.79 0.48
C GLY A 262 6.19 -18.31 1.61
N ARG A 263 6.63 -19.32 2.35
CA ARG A 263 5.94 -19.79 3.57
C ARG A 263 6.47 -19.01 4.78
N PRO A 264 5.61 -18.40 5.61
CA PRO A 264 6.04 -17.68 6.80
C PRO A 264 6.66 -18.63 7.82
N LYS A 265 7.86 -18.28 8.28
CA LYS A 265 8.53 -18.89 9.43
C LYS A 265 9.00 -17.79 10.36
N LEU A 266 9.06 -18.05 11.66
CA LEU A 266 9.72 -17.12 12.58
C LEU A 266 11.18 -16.93 12.14
N ALA A 267 11.61 -15.68 12.11
CA ALA A 267 12.99 -15.34 11.78
C ALA A 267 13.94 -15.77 12.91
N ASP A 268 15.18 -16.11 12.57
CA ASP A 268 16.24 -16.31 13.56
C ASP A 268 16.59 -14.99 14.29
N GLU A 269 17.45 -15.06 15.31
CA GLU A 269 17.81 -13.88 16.10
C GLU A 269 18.40 -12.74 15.24
N LYS A 270 19.32 -13.06 14.32
CA LYS A 270 20.02 -12.06 13.52
C LYS A 270 19.04 -11.32 12.60
N LEU A 271 18.18 -12.07 11.91
CA LEU A 271 17.19 -11.52 11.01
C LEU A 271 16.07 -10.80 11.79
N SER A 272 15.65 -11.32 12.94
CA SER A 272 14.68 -10.67 13.83
C SER A 272 15.16 -9.29 14.25
N ARG A 273 16.40 -9.17 14.75
CA ARG A 273 17.00 -7.88 15.13
C ARG A 273 17.09 -6.93 13.93
N LYS A 274 17.42 -7.42 12.74
CA LYS A 274 17.46 -6.62 11.50
C LYS A 274 16.08 -6.05 11.15
N ILE A 275 15.06 -6.90 11.13
CA ILE A 275 13.67 -6.52 10.80
C ILE A 275 13.14 -5.50 11.81
N LEU A 276 13.31 -5.74 13.11
CA LEU A 276 12.81 -4.86 14.15
C LEU A 276 13.53 -3.50 14.19
N LYS A 277 14.86 -3.45 14.00
CA LYS A 277 15.60 -2.19 13.87
C LYS A 277 15.16 -1.37 12.66
N ARG A 278 14.83 -2.04 11.56
CA ARG A 278 14.26 -1.38 10.38
C ARG A 278 12.88 -0.81 10.69
N LEU A 279 12.01 -1.55 11.37
CA LEU A 279 10.71 -1.06 11.81
C LEU A 279 10.81 0.12 12.78
N GLN A 280 11.77 0.13 13.72
CA GLN A 280 12.05 1.29 14.57
C GLN A 280 12.33 2.55 13.73
N LYS A 281 13.23 2.43 12.75
CA LYS A 281 13.58 3.56 11.85
C LYS A 281 12.39 4.03 11.01
N LEU A 282 11.56 3.10 10.52
CA LEU A 282 10.39 3.42 9.70
C LEU A 282 9.25 4.03 10.53
N SER A 283 9.16 3.71 11.82
CA SER A 283 8.12 4.17 12.73
C SER A 283 8.48 5.48 13.46
N ALA A 284 9.78 5.79 13.57
CA ALA A 284 10.26 7.02 14.22
C ALA A 284 9.64 8.33 13.67
N PRO A 285 9.42 8.53 12.35
CA PRO A 285 8.76 9.72 11.84
C PRO A 285 7.31 9.90 12.31
N PHE A 286 6.68 8.84 12.81
CA PHE A 286 5.33 8.84 13.39
C PHE A 286 5.34 8.89 14.92
N GLY A 287 6.50 9.14 15.55
CA GLY A 287 6.64 9.20 17.01
C GLY A 287 6.56 7.83 17.71
N THR A 288 6.46 6.74 16.96
CA THR A 288 6.24 5.41 17.54
C THR A 288 7.55 4.73 17.92
N THR A 289 7.65 4.31 19.18
CA THR A 289 8.82 3.59 19.73
C THR A 289 8.52 2.09 19.81
N ILE A 290 9.50 1.27 19.42
CA ILE A 290 9.42 -0.19 19.49
C ILE A 290 10.56 -0.69 20.37
N GLU A 291 10.26 -1.39 21.45
CA GLU A 291 11.23 -2.08 22.29
C GLU A 291 11.48 -3.50 21.78
N ILE A 292 12.72 -4.00 21.82
CA ILE A 292 13.07 -5.34 21.35
C ILE A 292 13.47 -6.20 22.54
N LYS A 293 12.68 -7.25 22.83
CA LYS A 293 12.95 -8.23 23.90
C LYS A 293 12.78 -9.64 23.34
N ASN A 294 13.78 -10.50 23.53
CA ASN A 294 13.75 -11.92 23.10
C ASN A 294 13.27 -12.11 21.66
N ASN A 295 13.83 -11.35 20.71
CA ASN A 295 13.46 -11.36 19.28
C ASN A 295 12.02 -10.91 18.94
N VAL A 296 11.27 -10.38 19.91
CA VAL A 296 9.93 -9.81 19.73
C VAL A 296 9.99 -8.30 19.88
N GLY A 297 9.29 -7.58 19.00
CA GLY A 297 9.09 -6.14 19.12
C GLY A 297 7.83 -5.82 19.92
N TYR A 298 7.93 -4.88 20.86
CA TYR A 298 6.83 -4.36 21.67
C TYR A 298 6.64 -2.90 21.33
N VAL A 299 5.52 -2.54 20.71
CA VAL A 299 5.23 -1.14 20.39
C VAL A 299 4.76 -0.44 21.67
N LYS A 300 5.36 0.70 21.99
CA LYS A 300 4.90 1.52 23.12
C LYS A 300 3.56 2.16 22.77
N ILE A 301 2.59 1.99 23.66
CA ILE A 301 1.27 2.60 23.59
C ILE A 301 1.26 3.65 24.70
N GLU A 302 1.19 4.92 24.32
CA GLU A 302 1.07 6.04 25.27
C GLU A 302 -0.34 6.12 25.87
#